data_AF-A0A969I1J1-F1
#
_entry.id   AF-A0A969I1J1-F1
#
_cell.length_a   1.000
_cell.length_b   1.000
_cell.length_c   1.000
_cell.angle_alpha   90.00
_cell.angle_beta   90.00
_cell.angle_gamma   90.00
#
_symmetry.space_group_name_H-M   'P 1'
#
loop_
_entity.id
_entity.type
_entity.pdbx_description
1 polymer ?
#
loop_
_entity_poly.entity_id
_entity_poly.type
_entity_poly.pdbx_seq_one_letter_code
_entity_poly.pdbx_strand_id
1 'polypeptide(L)'
;MRLIQRTSRRFVVTDIGAEFYEHCRSMTIEAEGAESAVRRRLAEPARRVRFSCPVALGQNAIAELLPQFVSEFPKVRIAERLTSGMLDLIDEGFDLALRVHAKPLPSCELVQRSVCTIQLIMVASATLLDRTGRPSHPDDLKGARGFARDVYVEDALWELGHEDGEKITVPYGLLQQ
;
A
#
# COMPACT_ATOMS: atom_id res chain seq x y z
N MET A 1 34.09 -24.75 -16.78
CA MET A 1 33.75 -23.45 -16.15
C MET A 1 32.54 -23.66 -15.25
N ARG A 2 32.56 -23.24 -13.98
CA ARG A 2 31.42 -23.40 -13.05
C ARG A 2 30.94 -22.01 -12.63
N LEU A 3 29.66 -21.71 -12.85
CA LEU A 3 29.02 -20.44 -12.46
C LEU A 3 28.56 -20.48 -10.99
N ILE A 4 28.23 -21.68 -10.52
CA ILE A 4 27.75 -21.93 -9.17
C ILE A 4 28.57 -23.07 -8.58
N GLN A 5 29.07 -22.89 -7.37
CA GLN A 5 29.69 -23.93 -6.58
C GLN A 5 28.74 -24.35 -5.46
N ARG A 6 28.17 -25.55 -5.61
CA ARG A 6 27.28 -26.16 -4.62
C ARG A 6 27.94 -27.40 -4.02
N THR A 7 28.04 -27.42 -2.69
CA THR A 7 28.32 -28.61 -1.88
C THR A 7 27.14 -28.83 -0.93
N SER A 8 27.13 -29.96 -0.20
CA SER A 8 26.07 -30.23 0.80
C SER A 8 26.00 -29.19 1.93
N ARG A 9 27.03 -28.33 2.08
CA ARG A 9 27.11 -27.33 3.16
C ARG A 9 27.29 -25.89 2.67
N ARG A 10 27.46 -25.65 1.36
CA ARG A 10 27.78 -24.31 0.84
C ARG A 10 27.28 -24.11 -0.58
N PHE A 11 26.65 -22.97 -0.82
CA PHE A 11 26.19 -22.50 -2.13
C PHE A 11 26.75 -21.10 -2.36
N VAL A 12 27.65 -20.96 -3.33
CA VAL A 12 28.31 -19.68 -3.65
C VAL A 12 28.33 -19.50 -5.17
N VAL A 13 27.95 -18.31 -5.62
CA VAL A 13 28.12 -17.87 -7.01
C VAL A 13 29.61 -17.57 -7.21
N THR A 14 30.21 -18.13 -8.25
CA THR A 14 31.62 -17.86 -8.56
C THR A 14 31.77 -16.47 -9.17
N ASP A 15 32.96 -15.89 -9.17
CA ASP A 15 33.19 -14.56 -9.77
C ASP A 15 32.76 -14.52 -11.25
N ILE A 16 33.08 -15.59 -11.98
CA ILE A 16 32.65 -15.81 -13.37
C ILE A 16 31.11 -15.93 -13.46
N GLY A 17 30.47 -16.55 -12.46
CA GLY A 17 29.02 -16.63 -12.35
C GLY A 17 28.36 -15.29 -12.11
N ALA A 18 28.98 -14.41 -11.32
CA ALA A 18 28.49 -13.07 -11.05
C ALA A 18 28.60 -12.18 -12.30
N GLU A 19 29.74 -12.23 -13.00
CA GLU A 19 29.93 -11.52 -14.27
C GLU A 19 28.93 -11.99 -15.35
N PHE A 20 28.76 -13.32 -15.49
CA PHE A 20 27.79 -13.90 -16.42
C PHE A 20 26.34 -13.49 -16.06
N TYR A 21 26.00 -13.47 -14.77
CA TYR A 21 24.69 -13.04 -14.30
C TYR A 21 24.39 -11.58 -14.67
N GLU A 22 25.34 -10.65 -14.47
CA GLU A 22 25.15 -9.23 -14.81
C GLU A 22 24.89 -9.03 -16.31
N HIS A 23 25.56 -9.79 -17.17
CA HIS A 23 25.30 -9.78 -18.60
C HIS A 23 23.91 -10.33 -18.94
N CYS A 24 23.53 -11.48 -18.39
CA CYS A 24 22.19 -12.05 -18.62
C CYS A 24 21.07 -11.13 -18.09
N ARG A 25 21.29 -10.50 -16.93
CA ARG A 25 20.35 -9.52 -16.36
C ARG A 25 20.19 -8.33 -17.28
N SER A 26 21.29 -7.77 -17.77
CA SER A 26 21.27 -6.65 -18.71
C SER A 26 20.55 -7.00 -20.01
N MET A 27 20.80 -8.19 -20.57
CA MET A 27 20.11 -8.66 -21.79
C MET A 27 18.61 -8.85 -21.56
N THR A 28 18.20 -9.31 -20.38
CA THR A 28 16.78 -9.49 -20.04
C THR A 28 16.07 -8.13 -19.95
N ILE A 29 16.68 -7.17 -19.25
CA ILE A 29 16.18 -5.78 -19.16
C ILE A 29 16.05 -5.16 -20.55
N GLU A 30 17.04 -5.36 -21.41
CA GLU A 30 17.03 -4.81 -22.77
C GLU A 30 15.94 -5.45 -23.64
N ALA A 31 15.75 -6.77 -23.55
CA ALA A 31 14.68 -7.49 -24.24
C ALA A 31 13.29 -7.03 -23.79
N GLU A 32 13.06 -6.89 -22.48
CA GLU A 32 11.83 -6.34 -21.91
C GLU A 32 11.60 -4.89 -22.38
N GLY A 33 12.66 -4.09 -22.43
CA GLY A 33 12.62 -2.72 -22.95
C GLY A 33 12.21 -2.66 -24.42
N ALA A 34 12.71 -3.57 -25.25
CA ALA A 34 12.36 -3.68 -26.67
C ALA A 34 10.90 -4.11 -26.86
N GLU A 35 10.44 -5.13 -26.13
CA GLU A 35 9.03 -5.53 -26.14
C GLU A 35 8.10 -4.39 -25.70
N SER A 36 8.47 -3.67 -24.65
CA SER A 36 7.73 -2.51 -24.15
C SER A 36 7.70 -1.37 -25.17
N ALA A 37 8.80 -1.13 -25.90
CA ALA A 37 8.84 -0.13 -26.98
C ALA A 37 7.90 -0.49 -28.15
N VAL A 38 7.82 -1.76 -28.52
CA VAL A 38 6.90 -2.27 -29.55
C VAL A 38 5.44 -2.17 -29.07
N ARG A 39 5.13 -2.59 -27.83
CA ARG A 39 3.80 -2.45 -27.23
C ARG A 39 3.35 -0.98 -27.18
N ARG A 40 4.25 -0.06 -26.83
CA ARG A 40 3.98 1.39 -26.83
C ARG A 40 3.69 1.96 -28.23
N ARG A 41 4.32 1.42 -29.28
CA ARG A 41 4.10 1.87 -30.68
C ARG A 41 2.86 1.25 -31.33
N LEU A 42 2.48 0.04 -30.94
CA LEU A 42 1.29 -0.66 -31.47
C LEU A 42 0.01 -0.34 -30.70
N ALA A 43 0.11 0.28 -29.53
CA ALA A 43 -1.04 0.74 -28.78
C ALA A 43 -1.56 2.08 -29.33
N GLU A 44 -2.70 2.07 -30.02
CA GLU A 44 -3.67 3.15 -29.79
C GLU A 44 -3.87 3.26 -28.26
N PRO A 45 -3.95 4.47 -27.66
CA PRO A 45 -4.01 4.70 -26.21
C PRO A 45 -5.34 4.24 -25.56
N ALA A 46 -5.96 3.20 -26.11
CA ALA A 46 -7.15 2.54 -25.65
C ALA A 46 -6.81 1.07 -25.43
N ARG A 47 -6.69 0.61 -24.17
CA ARG A 47 -7.03 -0.76 -23.73
C ARG A 47 -6.55 -0.99 -22.30
N ARG A 48 -7.46 -0.77 -21.36
CA ARG A 48 -7.42 -1.29 -19.98
C ARG A 48 -6.31 -0.74 -19.07
N VAL A 49 -6.71 0.08 -18.10
CA VAL A 49 -5.90 0.43 -16.92
C VAL A 49 -6.23 -0.55 -15.80
N ARG A 50 -5.23 -1.20 -15.23
CA ARG A 50 -5.36 -2.13 -14.11
C ARG A 50 -4.72 -1.55 -12.86
N PHE A 51 -5.52 -1.36 -11.81
CA PHE A 51 -5.02 -0.80 -10.55
C PHE A 51 -5.48 -1.60 -9.33
N SER A 52 -4.73 -1.49 -8.24
CA SER A 52 -5.13 -2.02 -6.93
C SER A 52 -5.33 -0.91 -5.90
N CYS A 53 -6.27 -1.09 -4.98
CA CYS A 53 -6.43 -0.19 -3.83
C CYS A 53 -7.10 -0.87 -2.62
N PRO A 54 -6.97 -0.34 -1.39
CA PRO A 54 -7.73 -0.79 -0.25
C PRO A 54 -9.24 -0.74 -0.50
N VAL A 55 -9.98 -1.72 0.02
CA VAL A 55 -11.45 -1.81 -0.15
C VAL A 55 -12.16 -0.50 0.24
N ALA A 56 -11.78 0.07 1.38
CA ALA A 56 -12.36 1.33 1.84
C ALA A 56 -12.09 2.51 0.88
N LEU A 57 -10.93 2.56 0.24
CA LEU A 57 -10.61 3.60 -0.74
C LEU A 57 -11.40 3.38 -2.03
N GLY A 58 -11.48 2.12 -2.48
CA GLY A 58 -12.27 1.71 -3.63
C GLY A 58 -13.74 2.13 -3.50
N GLN A 59 -14.36 1.79 -2.37
CA GLN A 59 -15.79 2.02 -2.12
C GLN A 59 -16.15 3.48 -1.87
N ASN A 60 -15.30 4.25 -1.19
CA ASN A 60 -15.66 5.62 -0.76
C ASN A 60 -15.12 6.71 -1.68
N ALA A 61 -13.93 6.55 -2.27
CA ALA A 61 -13.31 7.61 -3.08
C ALA A 61 -13.31 7.24 -4.57
N ILE A 62 -12.87 6.04 -4.91
CA ILE A 62 -12.69 5.65 -6.31
C ILE A 62 -14.04 5.42 -7.00
N ALA A 63 -15.01 4.82 -6.32
CA ALA A 63 -16.36 4.62 -6.84
C ALA A 63 -17.04 5.94 -7.25
N GLU A 64 -16.73 7.05 -6.60
CA GLU A 64 -17.28 8.37 -6.94
C GLU A 64 -16.56 9.00 -8.15
N LEU A 65 -15.26 8.75 -8.31
CA LEU A 65 -14.43 9.33 -9.37
C LEU A 65 -14.53 8.58 -10.70
N LEU A 66 -14.70 7.25 -10.66
CA LEU A 66 -14.68 6.41 -11.85
C LEU A 66 -15.74 6.79 -12.90
N PRO A 67 -17.01 7.09 -12.56
CA PRO A 67 -18.02 7.46 -13.54
C PRO A 67 -17.64 8.70 -14.36
N GLN A 68 -17.12 9.74 -13.72
CA GLN A 68 -16.65 10.94 -14.40
C GLN A 68 -15.46 10.62 -15.31
N PHE A 69 -14.49 9.86 -14.80
CA PHE A 69 -13.30 9.48 -15.56
C PHE A 69 -13.64 8.68 -16.82
N VAL A 70 -14.50 7.66 -16.73
CA VAL A 70 -14.86 6.85 -17.91
C VAL A 70 -15.74 7.61 -18.90
N SER A 71 -16.49 8.62 -18.43
CA SER A 71 -17.24 9.52 -19.31
C SER A 71 -16.32 10.44 -20.12
N GLU A 72 -15.26 10.95 -19.50
CA GLU A 72 -14.25 11.79 -20.17
C GLU A 72 -13.34 10.97 -21.11
N PHE A 73 -13.06 9.72 -20.73
CA PHE A 73 -12.19 8.80 -21.48
C PHE A 73 -12.91 7.49 -21.88
N PRO A 74 -13.89 7.53 -22.81
CA PRO A 74 -14.77 6.40 -23.12
C PRO A 74 -14.07 5.19 -23.76
N LYS A 75 -12.84 5.36 -24.26
CA LYS A 75 -12.03 4.27 -24.81
C LYS A 75 -11.23 3.53 -23.74
N VAL A 76 -11.17 4.06 -22.51
CA VAL A 76 -10.45 3.44 -21.39
C VAL A 76 -11.36 2.38 -20.75
N ARG A 77 -10.77 1.22 -20.45
CA ARG A 77 -11.40 0.18 -19.63
C ARG A 77 -10.70 0.18 -18.28
N ILE A 78 -11.42 -0.06 -17.20
CA ILE A 78 -10.84 -0.12 -15.86
C ILE A 78 -10.94 -1.55 -15.34
N ALA A 79 -9.84 -2.06 -14.79
CA ALA A 79 -9.80 -3.32 -14.06
C ALA A 79 -9.27 -3.04 -12.65
N GLU A 80 -10.14 -3.11 -11.64
CA GLU A 80 -9.76 -2.85 -10.26
C GLU A 80 -9.54 -4.14 -9.46
N ARG A 81 -8.61 -4.08 -8.52
CA ARG A 81 -8.42 -5.09 -7.48
C ARG A 81 -8.49 -4.44 -6.11
N LEU A 82 -9.58 -4.69 -5.39
CA LEU A 82 -9.77 -4.18 -4.04
C LEU A 82 -9.09 -5.10 -3.02
N THR A 83 -7.91 -4.71 -2.55
CA THR A 83 -7.14 -5.44 -1.54
C THR A 83 -6.16 -4.53 -0.82
N SER A 84 -6.02 -4.74 0.50
CA SER A 84 -4.97 -4.11 1.31
C SER A 84 -3.69 -4.96 1.37
N GLY A 85 -3.71 -6.17 0.81
CA GLY A 85 -2.56 -7.08 0.81
C GLY A 85 -1.40 -6.58 -0.03
N MET A 86 -0.21 -7.11 0.27
CA MET A 86 0.98 -6.96 -0.55
C MET A 86 0.76 -7.66 -1.89
N LEU A 87 1.05 -6.96 -2.99
CA LEU A 87 0.95 -7.48 -4.35
C LEU A 87 2.28 -7.20 -5.05
N ASP A 88 2.67 -8.09 -5.95
CA ASP A 88 3.76 -7.78 -6.88
C ASP A 88 3.17 -7.01 -8.06
N LEU A 89 3.37 -5.70 -8.08
CA LEU A 89 2.75 -4.84 -9.09
C LEU A 89 3.31 -5.09 -10.49
N ILE A 90 4.58 -5.51 -10.59
CA ILE A 90 5.26 -5.74 -11.86
C ILE A 90 4.83 -7.10 -12.41
N ASP A 91 5.05 -8.17 -11.63
CA ASP A 91 4.77 -9.53 -12.06
C ASP A 91 3.28 -9.78 -12.30
N GLU A 92 2.41 -9.16 -11.49
CA GLU A 92 0.98 -9.30 -11.69
C GLU A 92 0.44 -8.40 -12.81
N GLY A 93 1.23 -7.45 -13.34
CA GLY A 93 0.82 -6.54 -14.41
C GLY A 93 -0.23 -5.52 -13.95
N PHE A 94 0.06 -4.80 -12.86
CA PHE A 94 -0.68 -3.61 -12.44
C PHE A 94 0.01 -2.35 -12.98
N ASP A 95 -0.78 -1.40 -13.49
CA ASP A 95 -0.28 -0.12 -13.94
C ASP A 95 0.00 0.83 -12.76
N LEU A 96 -0.80 0.72 -11.69
CA LEU A 96 -0.63 1.49 -10.46
C LEU A 96 -1.26 0.81 -9.25
N ALA A 97 -0.82 1.22 -8.07
CA ALA A 97 -1.48 0.89 -6.81
C ALA A 97 -1.71 2.16 -5.98
N LEU A 98 -2.94 2.33 -5.53
CA LEU A 98 -3.29 3.36 -4.55
C LEU A 98 -3.20 2.73 -3.17
N ARG A 99 -2.38 3.30 -2.30
CA ARG A 99 -2.13 2.74 -0.96
C ARG A 99 -2.16 3.86 0.07
N VAL A 100 -2.56 3.50 1.29
CA VAL A 100 -2.56 4.40 2.44
C VAL A 100 -1.43 3.97 3.35
N HIS A 101 -0.52 4.89 3.64
CA HIS A 101 0.62 4.64 4.51
C HIS A 101 0.62 5.66 5.66
N ALA A 102 0.74 5.16 6.89
CA ALA A 102 0.90 6.01 8.07
C ALA A 102 2.32 6.58 8.20
N LYS A 103 3.29 5.95 7.53
CA LYS A 103 4.71 6.34 7.54
C LYS A 103 5.23 6.46 6.11
N PRO A 104 6.28 7.25 5.86
CA PRO A 104 6.95 7.26 4.56
C PRO A 104 7.29 5.84 4.12
N LEU A 105 7.03 5.55 2.87
CA LEU A 105 7.41 4.28 2.27
C LEU A 105 8.93 4.18 2.15
N PRO A 106 9.52 2.97 2.31
CA PRO A 106 10.90 2.76 1.93
C PRO A 106 11.09 3.00 0.43
N SER A 107 12.33 3.33 0.04
CA SER A 107 12.72 3.42 -1.36
C SER A 107 12.42 2.10 -2.08
N CYS A 108 11.67 2.15 -3.17
CA CYS A 108 11.47 1.02 -4.06
C CYS A 108 11.81 1.39 -5.51
N GLU A 109 11.95 0.39 -6.37
CA GLU A 109 12.19 0.57 -7.81
C GLU A 109 11.02 1.24 -8.54
N LEU A 110 9.84 1.27 -7.92
CA LEU A 110 8.66 1.94 -8.45
C LEU A 110 8.64 3.44 -8.09
N VAL A 111 8.07 4.23 -8.99
CA VAL A 111 7.80 5.66 -8.74
C VAL A 111 6.68 5.79 -7.71
N GLN A 112 6.97 6.50 -6.62
CA GLN A 112 5.99 6.82 -5.56
C GLN A 112 5.59 8.29 -5.66
N ARG A 113 4.28 8.56 -5.62
CA ARG A 113 3.73 9.92 -5.63
C ARG A 113 2.62 10.05 -4.59
N SER A 114 2.74 11.04 -3.70
CA SER A 114 1.65 11.40 -2.80
C SER A 114 0.53 12.09 -3.58
N VAL A 115 -0.71 11.61 -3.41
CA VAL A 115 -1.91 12.12 -4.10
C VAL A 115 -2.75 12.97 -3.15
N CYS A 116 -2.92 12.52 -1.92
CA CYS A 116 -3.64 13.25 -0.87
C CYS A 116 -3.20 12.76 0.51
N THR A 117 -3.56 13.52 1.53
CA THR A 117 -3.41 13.14 2.94
C THR A 117 -4.79 12.84 3.50
N ILE A 118 -4.92 11.73 4.22
CA ILE A 118 -6.16 11.36 4.92
C ILE A 118 -5.94 11.62 6.41
N GLN A 119 -6.85 12.36 7.03
CA GLN A 119 -6.87 12.54 8.48
C GLN A 119 -7.74 11.46 9.11
N LEU A 120 -7.16 10.70 10.03
CA LEU A 120 -7.90 9.77 10.87
C LEU A 120 -8.39 10.53 12.11
N ILE A 121 -9.68 10.40 12.40
CA ILE A 121 -10.30 10.99 13.59
C ILE A 121 -10.77 9.88 14.53
N MET A 122 -10.72 10.16 15.83
CA MET A 122 -11.35 9.29 16.82
C MET A 122 -12.85 9.57 16.88
N VAL A 123 -13.64 8.50 16.90
CA VAL A 123 -15.10 8.59 17.00
C VAL A 123 -15.61 7.62 18.05
N ALA A 124 -16.70 8.00 18.71
CA ALA A 124 -17.42 7.18 19.67
C ALA A 124 -18.93 7.42 19.50
N SER A 125 -19.75 6.42 19.84
CA SER A 125 -21.20 6.61 19.84
C SER A 125 -21.62 7.58 20.94
N ALA A 126 -22.69 8.35 20.70
CA ALA A 126 -23.22 9.27 21.69
C ALA A 126 -23.57 8.55 23.02
N THR A 127 -24.18 7.38 22.93
CA THR A 127 -24.53 6.54 24.10
C THR A 127 -23.31 6.11 24.91
N LEU A 128 -22.16 5.87 24.27
CA LEU A 128 -20.93 5.56 24.99
C LEU A 128 -20.44 6.80 25.74
N LEU A 129 -20.37 7.94 25.06
CA LEU A 129 -19.90 9.21 25.62
C LEU A 129 -20.76 9.71 26.78
N ASP A 130 -22.07 9.52 26.72
CA ASP A 130 -22.98 9.92 27.80
C ASP A 130 -22.78 9.06 29.06
N ARG A 131 -22.24 7.85 28.92
CA ARG A 131 -21.92 6.95 30.04
C ARG A 131 -20.51 7.13 30.58
N THR A 132 -19.54 7.39 29.71
CA THR A 132 -18.11 7.44 30.07
C THR A 132 -17.57 8.85 30.23
N GLY A 133 -18.37 9.86 29.89
CA GLY A 133 -17.92 11.25 29.76
C GLY A 133 -17.37 11.55 28.37
N ARG A 134 -17.21 12.85 28.10
CA ARG A 134 -16.69 13.38 26.84
C ARG A 134 -15.24 13.83 27.06
N PRO A 135 -14.25 13.11 26.52
CA PRO A 135 -12.84 13.47 26.69
C PRO A 135 -12.56 14.80 25.97
N SER A 136 -11.79 15.67 26.63
CA SER A 136 -11.34 16.95 26.10
C SER A 136 -9.87 16.92 25.70
N HIS A 137 -9.11 15.97 26.23
CA HIS A 137 -7.69 15.80 26.00
C HIS A 137 -7.37 14.31 25.74
N PRO A 138 -6.35 13.95 24.92
CA PRO A 138 -6.02 12.54 24.67
C PRO A 138 -5.74 11.74 25.95
N ASP A 139 -5.16 12.36 26.97
CA ASP A 139 -4.92 11.70 28.27
C ASP A 139 -6.20 11.26 29.00
N ASP A 140 -7.35 11.90 28.73
CA ASP A 140 -8.64 11.51 29.31
C ASP A 140 -9.08 10.12 28.82
N LEU A 141 -8.46 9.60 27.75
CA LEU A 141 -8.73 8.28 27.18
C LEU A 141 -7.92 7.16 27.85
N LYS A 142 -7.08 7.46 28.85
CA LYS A 142 -6.34 6.42 29.59
C LYS A 142 -7.31 5.42 30.22
N GLY A 143 -7.17 4.15 29.85
CA GLY A 143 -8.07 3.07 30.31
C GLY A 143 -9.40 2.98 29.56
N ALA A 144 -9.62 3.84 28.55
CA ALA A 144 -10.74 3.68 27.65
C ALA A 144 -10.62 2.37 26.85
N ARG A 145 -11.76 1.90 26.35
CA ARG A 145 -11.84 0.71 25.52
C ARG A 145 -12.12 1.08 24.07
N GLY A 146 -11.48 0.38 23.15
CA GLY A 146 -11.53 0.67 21.73
C GLY A 146 -11.60 -0.57 20.86
N PHE A 147 -11.83 -0.34 19.57
CA PHE A 147 -11.73 -1.38 18.54
C PHE A 147 -10.38 -1.27 17.83
N ALA A 148 -9.66 -2.38 17.78
CA ALA A 148 -8.49 -2.53 16.92
C ALA A 148 -8.88 -3.34 15.67
N ARG A 149 -8.31 -3.00 14.52
CA ARG A 149 -8.44 -3.79 13.29
C ARG A 149 -7.22 -4.70 13.16
N ASP A 150 -7.46 -6.00 13.17
CA ASP A 150 -6.46 -7.07 13.02
C ASP A 150 -5.47 -7.17 14.21
N VAL A 151 -5.75 -8.06 15.16
CA VAL A 151 -5.06 -8.11 16.46
C VAL A 151 -3.98 -9.19 16.45
N TYR A 152 -2.73 -8.75 16.34
CA TYR A 152 -1.57 -9.37 17.00
C TYR A 152 -0.76 -8.29 17.71
N VAL A 153 -1.43 -7.42 18.47
CA VAL A 153 -0.74 -6.42 19.27
C VAL A 153 -1.10 -6.66 20.72
N GLU A 154 -0.14 -7.16 21.49
CA GLU A 154 -0.27 -7.36 22.94
C GLU A 154 -0.52 -6.03 23.66
N ASP A 155 -0.15 -4.89 23.03
CA ASP A 155 -0.36 -3.54 23.53
C ASP A 155 -1.11 -2.66 22.50
N ALA A 156 -2.43 -2.56 22.64
CA ALA A 156 -3.22 -1.68 21.77
C ALA A 156 -2.96 -0.20 22.15
N LEU A 157 -2.26 0.53 21.26
CA LEU A 157 -1.87 1.92 21.46
C LEU A 157 -2.56 2.83 20.44
N TRP A 158 -3.08 3.96 20.90
CA TRP A 158 -3.49 5.07 20.04
C TRP A 158 -2.37 6.11 19.99
N GLU A 159 -2.00 6.57 18.79
CA GLU A 159 -1.19 7.78 18.61
C GLU A 159 -2.14 8.93 18.25
N LEU A 160 -2.29 9.90 19.16
CA LEU A 160 -3.27 10.98 19.05
C LEU A 160 -2.58 12.34 19.04
N GLY A 161 -3.08 13.25 18.20
CA GLY A 161 -2.70 14.66 18.24
C GLY A 161 -3.73 15.47 19.02
N HIS A 162 -3.28 16.50 19.73
CA HIS A 162 -4.12 17.51 20.36
C HIS A 162 -4.02 18.86 19.61
N GLU A 163 -4.98 19.77 19.83
CA GLU A 163 -5.09 21.04 19.10
C GLU A 163 -3.91 21.99 19.32
N ASP A 164 -3.18 21.83 20.42
CA ASP A 164 -1.94 22.53 20.74
C ASP A 164 -0.69 21.98 20.00
N GLY A 165 -0.87 20.92 19.22
CA GLY A 165 0.20 20.24 18.48
C GLY A 165 0.89 19.12 19.26
N GLU A 166 0.45 18.82 20.49
CA GLU A 166 0.98 17.70 21.27
C GLU A 166 0.62 16.37 20.59
N LYS A 167 1.55 15.41 20.64
CA LYS A 167 1.31 14.03 20.22
C LYS A 167 1.46 13.10 21.41
N ILE A 168 0.39 12.36 21.71
CA ILE A 168 0.29 11.52 22.90
C ILE A 168 -0.01 10.09 22.46
N THR A 169 0.74 9.15 23.04
CA THR A 169 0.49 7.72 22.90
C THR A 169 -0.34 7.24 24.10
N VAL A 170 -1.54 6.74 23.85
CA VAL A 170 -2.49 6.32 24.88
C VAL A 170 -2.77 4.82 24.77
N PRO A 171 -2.50 4.02 25.81
CA PRO A 171 -2.89 2.62 25.83
C PRO A 171 -4.40 2.47 26.02
N TYR A 172 -5.01 1.52 25.32
CA TYR A 172 -6.43 1.24 25.42
C TYR A 172 -6.72 -0.26 25.52
N GLY A 173 -7.82 -0.60 26.19
CA GLY A 173 -8.31 -1.97 26.26
C GLY A 173 -9.11 -2.34 25.01
N LEU A 174 -9.04 -3.59 24.55
CA LEU A 174 -9.92 -4.04 23.47
C LEU A 174 -11.37 -4.19 23.97
N LEU A 175 -12.33 -3.66 23.21
CA LEU A 175 -13.75 -3.98 23.38
C LEU A 175 -13.98 -5.43 22.94
N GLN A 176 -14.17 -6.33 23.90
CA GLN A 176 -14.68 -7.68 23.62
C GLN A 176 -16.18 -7.57 23.29
N GLN A 177 -16.61 -8.26 22.23
CA GLN A 177 -18.03 -8.41 21.88
C GLN A 177 -18.76 -9.26 22.91
#